data_AF-A0A2E4IYU8-F1
#
_entry.id   AF-A0A2E4IYU8-F1
#
_cell.length_a   1.000
_cell.length_b   1.000
_cell.length_c   1.000
_cell.angle_alpha   90.00
_cell.angle_beta   90.00
_cell.angle_gamma   90.00
#
_symmetry.space_group_name_H-M   'P 1'
#
loop_
_entity.id
_entity.type
_entity.pdbx_description
1 polymer ?
#
loop_
_entity_poly.entity_id
_entity_poly.type
_entity_poly.pdbx_seq_one_letter_code
_entity_poly.pdbx_strand_id
1 'polypeptide(L)' 'MSIPPNDPRSADLANKKLILTIVCCGLVVSALSIVILPIPLPLPLRLAVGFIDLVAAAAIWLIGRQKFSGK' A
#
# COMPACT_ATOMS: atom_id res chain seq x y z
N MET A 1 -24.22 24.18 17.16
CA MET A 1 -23.31 23.08 16.79
C MET A 1 -23.31 23.00 15.27
N SER A 2 -22.36 23.64 14.59
CA SER A 2 -22.25 23.63 13.13
C SER A 2 -21.81 22.24 12.68
N ILE A 3 -22.75 21.48 12.10
CA ILE A 3 -22.47 20.22 11.41
C ILE A 3 -21.49 20.57 10.28
N PRO A 4 -20.25 20.06 10.27
CA PRO A 4 -19.34 20.36 9.18
C PRO A 4 -20.00 19.89 7.88
N PRO A 5 -19.93 20.68 6.79
CA PRO A 5 -20.44 20.24 5.51
C PRO A 5 -19.81 18.89 5.20
N ASN A 6 -20.66 17.87 5.05
CA ASN A 6 -20.28 16.53 4.63
C ASN A 6 -19.85 16.64 3.16
N ASP A 7 -18.66 17.20 2.95
CA ASP A 7 -18.13 17.48 1.62
C ASP A 7 -17.81 16.11 0.99
N PRO A 8 -18.54 15.67 -0.05
CA PRO A 8 -18.41 14.31 -0.58
C PRO A 8 -16.99 14.05 -1.09
N ARG A 9 -16.27 15.11 -1.49
CA ARG A 9 -14.85 15.06 -1.86
C ARG A 9 -13.92 14.69 -0.71
N SER A 10 -14.24 15.07 0.53
CA SER A 10 -13.41 14.76 1.70
C SER A 10 -13.51 13.28 2.09
N ALA A 11 -14.73 12.71 2.02
CA ALA A 11 -14.97 11.29 2.26
C ALA A 11 -14.30 10.42 1.18
N ASP A 12 -14.38 10.82 -0.08
CA ASP A 12 -13.69 10.16 -1.20
C ASP A 12 -12.17 10.12 -1.01
N LEU A 13 -11.59 11.22 -0.52
CA LEU A 13 -10.15 11.35 -0.31
C LEU A 13 -9.69 10.53 0.91
N ALA A 14 -10.49 10.49 1.97
CA ALA A 14 -10.26 9.63 3.14
C ALA A 14 -10.33 8.14 2.77
N ASN A 15 -11.34 7.73 2.00
CA ASN A 15 -11.48 6.35 1.51
C ASN A 15 -10.29 5.93 0.63
N LYS A 16 -9.82 6.81 -0.28
CA LYS A 16 -8.67 6.49 -1.13
C LYS A 16 -7.36 6.40 -0.34
N LYS A 17 -7.17 7.23 0.68
CA LYS A 17 -6.03 7.08 1.61
C LYS A 17 -6.10 5.77 2.39
N LEU A 18 -7.30 5.38 2.84
CA LEU A 18 -7.51 4.13 3.57
C LEU A 18 -7.22 2.91 2.68
N ILE A 19 -7.71 2.91 1.43
CA ILE A 19 -7.42 1.87 0.44
C ILE A 19 -5.91 1.80 0.17
N LEU A 20 -5.24 2.94 -0.01
CA LEU A 20 -3.79 2.98 -0.22
C LEU A 20 -3.03 2.35 0.95
N THR A 21 -3.42 2.68 2.19
CA THR A 21 -2.85 2.09 3.40
C THR A 21 -3.11 0.59 3.47
N ILE A 22 -4.32 0.13 3.15
CA ILE A 22 -4.65 -1.31 3.12
C ILE A 22 -3.79 -2.03 2.08
N VAL A 23 -3.67 -1.49 0.87
CA VAL A 23 -2.86 -2.09 -0.20
C VAL A 23 -1.39 -2.14 0.20
N CYS A 24 -0.87 -1.07 0.80
CA CYS A 24 0.51 -1.03 1.28
C CYS A 24 0.76 -2.05 2.40
N CYS A 25 -0.16 -2.15 3.37
CA CYS A 25 -0.10 -3.19 4.41
C CYS A 25 -0.19 -4.59 3.82
N GLY A 26 -1.06 -4.81 2.83
CA GLY A 26 -1.23 -6.10 2.16
C GLY A 26 0.04 -6.57 1.45
N LEU A 27 0.74 -5.67 0.77
CA LEU A 27 2.05 -5.94 0.16
C LEU A 27 3.07 -6.32 1.24
N VAL A 28 3.24 -5.48 2.28
CA VAL A 28 4.19 -5.79 3.36
C VAL A 28 3.91 -7.16 4.02
N VAL A 29 2.64 -7.49 4.26
CA VAL A 29 2.24 -8.80 4.80
C VAL A 29 2.51 -9.93 3.79
N SER A 30 2.29 -9.70 2.50
CA SER A 30 2.63 -10.63 1.41
C SER A 30 4.13 -10.94 1.39
N ALA A 31 4.98 -9.90 1.35
CA ALA A 31 6.43 -10.04 1.39
C ALA A 31 6.90 -10.82 2.64
N LEU A 32 6.38 -10.47 3.81
CA LEU A 32 6.71 -11.16 5.06
C LEU A 32 6.24 -12.62 5.04
N SER A 33 5.04 -12.90 4.53
CA SER A 33 4.51 -14.26 4.42
C SER A 33 5.38 -15.12 3.53
N ILE A 34 5.85 -14.59 2.40
CA ILE A 34 6.74 -15.30 1.48
C ILE A 34 8.10 -15.58 2.14
N VAL A 35 8.61 -14.68 2.98
CA VAL A 35 9.90 -14.82 3.70
C VAL A 35 9.80 -15.71 4.95
N ILE A 36 8.64 -15.76 5.63
CA ILE A 36 8.46 -16.51 6.88
C ILE A 36 7.94 -17.92 6.65
N LEU A 37 6.98 -18.11 5.74
CA LEU A 37 6.40 -19.44 5.50
C LEU A 37 7.44 -20.37 4.86
N PRO A 38 7.56 -21.64 5.27
CA PRO A 38 8.47 -22.60 4.66
C PRO A 38 7.97 -23.03 3.28
N ILE A 39 7.99 -22.08 2.32
CA ILE A 39 7.65 -22.33 0.93
C ILE A 39 8.90 -22.98 0.28
N PRO A 40 8.77 -24.09 -0.45
CA PRO A 40 9.86 -24.75 -1.16
C PRO A 40 10.27 -23.94 -2.41
N LEU A 41 10.60 -22.68 -2.21
CA LEU A 41 11.05 -21.74 -3.22
C LEU A 41 12.56 -21.56 -3.08
N PRO A 42 13.33 -21.62 -4.18
CA PRO A 42 14.75 -21.35 -4.14
C PRO A 42 14.99 -19.92 -3.65
N LEU A 43 15.92 -19.77 -2.70
CA LEU A 43 16.35 -18.51 -2.09
C LEU A 43 16.45 -17.31 -3.05
N PRO A 44 17.06 -17.41 -4.25
CA PRO A 44 17.12 -16.28 -5.18
C PRO A 44 15.74 -15.82 -5.68
N LEU A 45 14.81 -16.75 -5.91
CA LEU A 45 13.45 -16.38 -6.32
C LEU A 45 12.71 -15.68 -5.18
N ARG A 46 12.95 -16.12 -3.94
CA ARG A 46 12.35 -15.54 -2.74
C ARG A 46 12.78 -14.08 -2.53
N LEU A 47 14.06 -13.81 -2.73
CA LEU A 47 14.61 -12.45 -2.71
C LEU A 47 14.06 -11.59 -3.85
N ALA A 48 13.97 -12.14 -5.06
CA ALA A 48 13.40 -11.41 -6.21
C ALA A 48 11.95 -11.01 -5.95
N VAL A 49 11.13 -11.91 -5.39
CA VAL A 49 9.73 -11.61 -5.06
C VAL A 49 9.63 -10.56 -3.96
N GLY A 50 10.42 -10.67 -2.88
CA GLY A 50 10.45 -9.65 -1.83
C GLY A 50 10.90 -8.28 -2.37
N PHE A 51 11.82 -8.24 -3.32
CA PHE A 51 12.28 -7.00 -3.95
C PHE A 51 11.21 -6.38 -4.84
N ILE A 52 10.51 -7.17 -5.66
CA ILE A 52 9.38 -6.71 -6.48
C ILE A 52 8.28 -6.13 -5.59
N ASP A 53 7.98 -6.80 -4.48
CA ASP A 53 6.94 -6.38 -3.55
C ASP A 53 7.30 -5.06 -2.84
N LEU A 54 8.57 -4.88 -2.47
CA LEU A 54 9.09 -3.62 -1.92
C LEU A 54 9.03 -2.49 -2.95
N VAL A 55 9.39 -2.76 -4.22
CA VAL A 55 9.30 -1.78 -5.31
C VAL A 55 7.84 -1.41 -5.59
N ALA A 56 6.93 -2.38 -5.58
CA ALA A 56 5.49 -2.15 -5.74
C ALA A 56 4.94 -1.28 -4.60
N ALA A 57 5.30 -1.57 -3.35
CA ALA A 57 4.93 -0.75 -2.20
C ALA A 57 5.47 0.68 -2.32
N ALA A 58 6.74 0.84 -2.71
CA ALA A 58 7.35 2.15 -2.93
C ALA A 58 6.66 2.93 -4.06
N ALA A 59 6.36 2.28 -5.19
CA ALA A 59 5.66 2.90 -6.32
C ALA A 59 4.23 3.33 -5.95
N ILE A 60 3.48 2.49 -5.25
CA ILE A 60 2.14 2.81 -4.77
C ILE A 60 2.17 3.97 -3.78
N TRP A 61 3.14 3.97 -2.86
CA TRP A 61 3.34 5.09 -1.94
C TRP A 61 3.65 6.39 -2.68
N LEU A 62 4.50 6.33 -3.71
CA LEU A 62 4.90 7.50 -4.50
C LEU A 62 3.72 8.04 -5.33
N ILE A 63 2.94 7.16 -5.97
CA ILE A 63 1.72 7.52 -6.70
C ILE A 63 0.68 8.13 -5.75
N GLY A 64 0.46 7.51 -4.59
CA GLY A 64 -0.42 8.05 -3.55
C GLY A 64 0.05 9.42 -3.08
N ARG A 65 1.35 9.56 -2.82
CA ARG A 65 1.95 10.84 -2.45
C ARG A 65 1.76 11.88 -3.54
N GLN A 66 1.94 11.56 -4.82
CA GLN A 66 1.69 12.51 -5.91
C GLN A 66 0.20 12.89 -6.05
N LYS A 67 -0.72 11.92 -5.92
CA LYS A 67 -2.17 12.18 -5.99
C LYS A 67 -2.71 12.99 -4.82
N PHE A 68 -2.12 12.87 -3.63
CA PHE A 68 -2.61 13.54 -2.41
C PHE A 68 -1.74 14.71 -1.94
N SER A 69 -0.53 14.87 -2.49
CA SER A 69 0.37 15.99 -2.22
C SER A 69 0.36 17.05 -3.33
N GLY A 70 -0.46 16.86 -4.37
CA GLY A 70 -0.81 17.93 -5.31
C GLY A 70 -1.71 18.94 -4.62
N LYS A 71 -1.20 20.17 -4.49
CA LYS A 71 -2.01 21.37 -4.28
C LYS A 71 -3.02 21.54 -5.42
#